data_AF-A0A529NTS0-F1
#
_entry.id   AF-A0A529NTS0-F1
#
_cell.length_a   1.000
_cell.length_b   1.000
_cell.length_c   1.000
_cell.angle_alpha   90.00
_cell.angle_beta   90.00
_cell.angle_gamma   90.00
#
_symmetry.space_group_name_H-M   'P 1'
#
loop_
_entity.id
_entity.type
_entity.pdbx_description
1 polymer ?
#
loop_
_entity_poly.entity_id
_entity_poly.type
_entity_poly.pdbx_seq_one_letter_code
_entity_poly.pdbx_strand_id
1 'polypeptide(L)'
;MKIVPVHICRDYFGLEIDDESEFADWAIALSALFFSDPTAKPATRELAVVGGDRLIKLIDRSIDAIREKGAKNEQPLARLVALLDQGRMSRPDIHSIMLGMIAGFVPTNVLAGGNCLDVILSRPDARQAIDAALAENDTAKLDRAIMEAMRFKPIWVGPWRYTSRDTVIAKGTPRERLVKAGTVVMPATLSAMFDPEAV
;
A
#
# COMPACT_ATOMS: atom_id res chain seq x y z
N MET A 1 -1.53 -14.79 5.92
CA MET A 1 -2.14 -13.73 5.10
C MET A 1 -1.22 -13.15 4.02
N LYS A 2 0.12 -13.27 4.10
CA LYS A 2 1.03 -12.66 3.11
C LYS A 2 0.84 -13.14 1.66
N ILE A 3 0.28 -14.33 1.47
CA ILE A 3 0.15 -14.97 0.16
C ILE A 3 -0.94 -14.35 -0.72
N VAL A 4 -2.09 -13.95 -0.16
CA VAL A 4 -3.23 -13.47 -0.97
C VAL A 4 -2.87 -12.22 -1.80
N PRO A 5 -2.22 -11.17 -1.24
CA PRO A 5 -1.78 -10.04 -2.05
C PRO A 5 -0.72 -10.40 -3.09
N VAL A 6 0.11 -11.42 -2.83
CA VAL A 6 1.13 -11.89 -3.78
C VAL A 6 0.50 -12.54 -5.00
N HIS A 7 -0.57 -13.31 -4.83
CA HIS A 7 -1.33 -13.85 -5.96
C HIS A 7 -1.88 -12.73 -6.86
N ILE A 8 -2.37 -11.64 -6.28
CA ILE A 8 -2.83 -10.48 -7.06
C ILE A 8 -1.66 -9.84 -7.81
N CYS A 9 -0.48 -9.72 -7.21
CA CYS A 9 0.71 -9.27 -7.91
C CYS A 9 1.10 -10.21 -9.07
N ARG A 10 1.01 -11.53 -8.89
CA ARG A 10 1.24 -12.49 -9.97
C ARG A 10 0.21 -12.32 -11.10
N ASP A 11 -1.06 -12.47 -10.77
CA ASP A 11 -2.14 -12.64 -11.75
C ASP A 11 -2.61 -11.32 -12.36
N TYR A 12 -2.74 -10.28 -11.54
CA TYR A 12 -3.23 -8.97 -11.98
C TYR A 12 -2.10 -8.03 -12.36
N PHE A 13 -1.00 -7.93 -11.58
CA PHE A 13 0.11 -7.04 -12.00
C PHE A 13 0.87 -7.61 -13.20
N GLY A 14 0.84 -8.92 -13.40
CA GLY A 14 1.52 -9.62 -14.50
C GLY A 14 2.98 -9.92 -14.19
N LEU A 15 3.25 -10.37 -12.96
CA LEU A 15 4.61 -10.68 -12.49
C LEU A 15 4.85 -12.19 -12.47
N GLU A 16 6.03 -12.61 -12.91
CA GLU A 16 6.50 -13.99 -12.80
C GLU A 16 7.09 -14.20 -11.40
N ILE A 17 6.29 -14.74 -10.49
CA ILE A 17 6.66 -14.95 -9.08
C ILE A 17 6.88 -16.44 -8.81
N ASP A 18 8.15 -16.81 -8.63
CA ASP A 18 8.60 -18.18 -8.37
C ASP A 18 8.31 -18.64 -6.93
N ASP A 19 8.73 -17.83 -5.94
CA ASP A 19 8.48 -18.08 -4.51
C ASP A 19 7.71 -16.90 -3.90
N GLU A 20 6.51 -17.18 -3.41
CA GLU A 20 5.60 -16.18 -2.87
C GLU A 20 6.05 -15.63 -1.53
N SER A 21 6.75 -16.46 -0.74
CA SER A 21 7.24 -16.08 0.57
C SER A 21 8.42 -15.11 0.43
N GLU A 22 9.39 -15.44 -0.42
CA GLU A 22 10.54 -14.57 -0.69
C GLU A 22 10.10 -13.24 -1.32
N PHE A 23 9.19 -13.28 -2.29
CA PHE A 23 8.65 -12.08 -2.91
C PHE A 23 7.97 -11.16 -1.89
N ALA A 24 7.15 -11.72 -0.99
CA ALA A 24 6.53 -10.96 0.07
C ALA A 24 7.57 -10.32 1.00
N ASP A 25 8.61 -11.06 1.36
CA ASP A 25 9.65 -10.58 2.27
C ASP A 25 10.47 -9.44 1.64
N TRP A 26 10.77 -9.50 0.34
CA TRP A 26 11.40 -8.40 -0.39
C TRP A 26 10.51 -7.15 -0.48
N ALA A 27 9.21 -7.34 -0.74
CA ALA A 27 8.24 -6.25 -0.79
C ALA A 27 8.10 -5.56 0.59
N ILE A 28 8.09 -6.35 1.66
CA ILE A 28 8.06 -5.85 3.05
C ILE A 28 9.34 -5.07 3.37
N ALA A 29 10.52 -5.56 2.96
CA ALA A 29 11.79 -4.86 3.19
C ALA A 29 11.81 -3.46 2.56
N LEU A 30 11.36 -3.32 1.31
CA LEU A 30 11.22 -2.02 0.64
C LEU A 30 10.24 -1.10 1.36
N SER A 31 9.06 -1.62 1.71
CA SER A 31 8.02 -0.84 2.38
C SER A 31 8.46 -0.36 3.76
N ALA A 32 9.21 -1.20 4.51
CA ALA A 32 9.78 -0.82 5.79
C ALA A 32 10.77 0.34 5.65
N LEU A 33 11.63 0.33 4.62
CA LEU A 33 12.54 1.44 4.34
C LEU A 33 11.78 2.72 3.98
N PHE A 34 10.74 2.63 3.13
CA PHE A 34 10.02 3.81 2.65
C PHE A 34 9.13 4.46 3.70
N PHE A 35 8.51 3.66 4.58
CA PHE A 35 7.39 4.14 5.40
C PHE A 35 7.57 3.95 6.91
N SER A 36 8.49 3.07 7.33
CA SER A 36 8.58 2.62 8.73
C SER A 36 9.97 2.74 9.37
N ASP A 37 10.91 3.45 8.73
CA ASP A 37 12.28 3.65 9.24
C ASP A 37 12.64 5.14 9.45
N PRO A 38 11.99 5.84 10.40
CA PRO A 38 12.23 7.25 10.65
C PRO A 38 13.64 7.54 11.19
N THR A 39 14.35 6.52 11.67
CA THR A 39 15.69 6.65 12.26
C THR A 39 16.81 6.17 11.35
N ALA A 40 16.51 5.79 10.11
CA ALA A 40 17.47 5.30 9.11
C ALA A 40 18.37 4.16 9.64
N LYS A 41 17.77 3.07 10.12
CA LYS A 41 18.50 1.91 10.62
C LYS A 41 19.29 1.24 9.49
N PRO A 42 20.61 1.02 9.65
CA PRO A 42 21.43 0.39 8.61
C PRO A 42 20.91 -0.96 8.13
N ALA A 43 20.47 -1.81 9.07
CA ALA A 43 19.91 -3.13 8.75
C ALA A 43 18.65 -3.06 7.86
N THR A 44 17.75 -2.09 8.11
CA THR A 44 16.56 -1.90 7.25
C THR A 44 16.98 -1.55 5.82
N ARG A 45 17.99 -0.67 5.68
CA ARG A 45 18.53 -0.29 4.37
C ARG A 45 19.18 -1.47 3.66
N GLU A 46 19.98 -2.27 4.35
CA GLU A 46 20.65 -3.45 3.77
C GLU A 46 19.62 -4.46 3.23
N LEU A 47 18.60 -4.78 4.03
CA LEU A 47 17.52 -5.67 3.60
C LEU A 47 16.76 -5.12 2.40
N ALA A 48 16.44 -3.83 2.39
CA ALA A 48 15.74 -3.19 1.29
C ALA A 48 16.57 -3.12 0.00
N VAL A 49 17.90 -2.94 0.09
CA VAL A 49 18.80 -2.99 -1.07
C VAL A 49 18.79 -4.38 -1.70
N VAL A 50 18.91 -5.43 -0.88
CA VAL A 50 18.84 -6.81 -1.36
C VAL A 50 17.46 -7.11 -1.96
N GLY A 51 16.38 -6.77 -1.25
CA GLY A 51 15.01 -6.97 -1.75
C GLY A 51 14.73 -6.22 -3.05
N GLY A 52 15.22 -4.98 -3.17
CA GLY A 52 15.11 -4.16 -4.38
C GLY A 52 15.81 -4.80 -5.58
N ASP A 53 17.05 -5.27 -5.42
CA ASP A 53 17.79 -5.98 -6.49
C ASP A 53 17.03 -7.23 -6.96
N ARG A 54 16.50 -8.03 -6.03
CA ARG A 54 15.73 -9.24 -6.35
C ARG A 54 14.44 -8.92 -7.10
N LEU A 55 13.73 -7.88 -6.68
CA LEU A 55 12.49 -7.44 -7.32
C LEU A 55 12.75 -6.85 -8.71
N ILE A 56 13.82 -6.08 -8.90
CA ILE A 56 14.21 -5.56 -10.23
C ILE A 56 14.45 -6.72 -11.20
N LYS A 57 15.24 -7.73 -10.78
CA LYS A 57 15.51 -8.92 -11.61
C LYS A 57 14.23 -9.70 -11.92
N LEU A 58 13.28 -9.75 -10.99
CA LEU A 58 11.98 -10.39 -11.21
C LEU A 58 11.14 -9.59 -12.21
N ILE A 59 11.10 -8.26 -12.09
CA ILE A 59 10.41 -7.39 -13.04
C ILE A 59 11.02 -7.55 -14.43
N ASP A 60 12.35 -7.59 -14.57
CA ASP A 60 13.01 -7.82 -15.85
C ASP A 60 12.62 -9.16 -16.48
N ARG A 61 12.65 -10.25 -15.70
CA ARG A 61 12.16 -11.57 -16.18
C ARG A 61 10.70 -11.52 -16.61
N SER A 62 9.87 -10.78 -15.89
CA SER A 62 8.45 -10.61 -16.22
C SER A 62 8.26 -9.83 -17.52
N ILE A 63 9.06 -8.77 -17.75
CA ILE A 63 9.06 -8.03 -19.02
C ILE A 63 9.44 -8.95 -20.19
N ASP A 64 10.47 -9.77 -20.01
CA ASP A 64 10.94 -10.67 -21.06
C ASP A 64 9.88 -11.75 -21.35
N ALA A 65 9.25 -12.32 -20.31
CA ALA A 65 8.15 -13.27 -20.46
C ALA A 65 6.94 -12.67 -21.21
N ILE A 66 6.60 -11.42 -20.94
CA ILE A 66 5.53 -10.68 -21.65
C ILE A 66 5.86 -10.54 -23.15
N ARG A 67 7.12 -10.27 -23.50
CA ARG A 67 7.55 -10.12 -24.90
C ARG A 67 7.62 -11.45 -25.64
N GLU A 68 7.99 -12.53 -24.95
CA GLU A 68 8.10 -13.86 -25.55
C GLU A 68 6.76 -14.56 -25.72
N LYS A 69 5.91 -14.52 -24.69
CA LYS A 69 4.68 -15.32 -24.60
C LYS A 69 3.41 -14.48 -24.86
N GLY A 70 3.56 -13.17 -24.94
CA GLY A 70 2.44 -12.23 -24.87
C GLY A 70 1.95 -12.07 -23.43
N ALA A 71 1.02 -11.14 -23.24
CA ALA A 71 0.42 -10.90 -21.94
C ALA A 71 -1.05 -10.51 -22.08
N LYS A 72 -1.76 -10.48 -20.96
CA LYS A 72 -3.12 -9.93 -20.94
C LYS A 72 -3.00 -8.40 -20.96
N ASN A 73 -3.58 -7.76 -21.97
CA ASN A 73 -3.54 -6.30 -22.14
C ASN A 73 -4.08 -5.50 -20.93
N GLU A 74 -4.83 -6.15 -20.05
CA GLU A 74 -5.39 -5.58 -18.82
C GLU A 74 -4.37 -5.49 -17.68
N GLN A 75 -3.27 -6.25 -17.74
CA GLN A 75 -2.24 -6.26 -16.70
C GLN A 75 -1.41 -4.96 -16.76
N PRO A 76 -1.20 -4.27 -15.63
CA PRO A 76 -0.38 -3.06 -15.54
C PRO A 76 1.00 -3.22 -16.17
N LEU A 77 1.74 -4.31 -15.88
CA LEU A 77 3.08 -4.47 -16.44
C LEU A 77 3.05 -4.60 -17.97
N ALA A 78 2.08 -5.34 -18.53
CA ALA A 78 1.92 -5.45 -19.99
C ALA A 78 1.68 -4.09 -20.65
N ARG A 79 0.87 -3.23 -20.02
CA ARG A 79 0.61 -1.86 -20.49
C ARG A 79 1.87 -0.99 -20.42
N LEU A 80 2.70 -1.15 -19.38
CA LEU A 80 3.98 -0.45 -19.27
C LEU A 80 4.98 -0.93 -20.32
N VAL A 81 5.05 -2.24 -20.59
CA VAL A 81 5.88 -2.80 -21.66
C VAL A 81 5.47 -2.24 -23.03
N ALA A 82 4.17 -2.13 -23.31
CA ALA A 82 3.69 -1.51 -24.54
C ALA A 82 4.13 -0.03 -24.68
N LEU A 83 4.16 0.73 -23.58
CA LEU A 83 4.67 2.11 -23.58
C LEU A 83 6.20 2.17 -23.76
N LEU A 84 6.93 1.22 -23.20
CA LEU A 84 8.38 1.07 -23.40
C LEU A 84 8.69 0.77 -24.88
N ASP A 85 7.94 -0.14 -25.50
CA ASP A 85 8.13 -0.52 -26.91
C ASP A 85 7.79 0.64 -27.86
N GLN A 86 6.91 1.55 -27.44
CA GLN A 86 6.61 2.81 -28.15
C GLN A 86 7.66 3.92 -27.90
N GLY A 87 8.68 3.68 -27.07
CA GLY A 87 9.68 4.68 -26.68
C GLY A 87 9.12 5.82 -25.81
N ARG A 88 7.94 5.63 -25.19
CA ARG A 88 7.26 6.65 -24.36
C ARG A 88 7.68 6.62 -22.89
N MET A 89 8.41 5.58 -22.49
CA MET A 89 9.02 5.46 -21.16
C MET A 89 10.29 4.63 -21.23
N SER A 90 11.14 4.75 -20.22
CA SER A 90 12.37 3.96 -20.09
C SER A 90 12.17 2.73 -19.21
N ARG A 91 13.08 1.76 -19.28
CA ARG A 91 13.07 0.59 -18.38
C ARG A 91 13.23 0.99 -16.89
N PRO A 92 14.09 1.95 -16.51
CA PRO A 92 14.12 2.50 -15.15
C PRO A 92 12.79 3.07 -14.66
N ASP A 93 11.98 3.67 -15.55
CA ASP A 93 10.64 4.16 -15.19
C ASP A 93 9.71 2.99 -14.82
N ILE A 94 9.75 1.89 -15.57
CA ILE A 94 9.00 0.66 -15.24
C ILE A 94 9.43 0.13 -13.88
N HIS A 95 10.74 0.02 -13.63
CA HIS A 95 11.24 -0.44 -12.33
C HIS A 95 10.72 0.43 -11.19
N SER A 96 10.79 1.76 -11.34
CA SER A 96 10.32 2.71 -10.31
C SER A 96 8.82 2.55 -10.03
N ILE A 97 8.01 2.45 -11.08
CA ILE A 97 6.55 2.27 -10.97
C ILE A 97 6.23 0.93 -10.31
N MET A 98 6.81 -0.16 -10.80
CA MET A 98 6.50 -1.50 -10.31
C MET A 98 6.98 -1.73 -8.89
N LEU A 99 8.18 -1.26 -8.51
CA LEU A 99 8.65 -1.31 -7.13
C LEU A 99 7.71 -0.53 -6.19
N GLY A 100 7.26 0.66 -6.61
CA GLY A 100 6.29 1.46 -5.87
C GLY A 100 4.95 0.74 -5.69
N MET A 101 4.43 0.14 -6.77
CA MET A 101 3.18 -0.63 -6.72
C MET A 101 3.31 -1.86 -5.81
N ILE A 102 4.39 -2.63 -5.90
CA ILE A 102 4.62 -3.83 -5.10
C ILE A 102 4.76 -3.47 -3.61
N ALA A 103 5.63 -2.52 -3.28
CA ALA A 103 5.89 -2.07 -1.90
C ALA A 103 4.67 -1.36 -1.27
N GLY A 104 3.83 -0.74 -2.10
CA GLY A 104 2.59 -0.09 -1.69
C GLY A 104 1.38 -1.02 -1.61
N PHE A 105 1.45 -2.24 -2.17
CA PHE A 105 0.31 -3.16 -2.24
C PHE A 105 0.45 -4.35 -1.29
N VAL A 106 1.54 -5.12 -1.36
CA VAL A 106 1.66 -6.36 -0.58
C VAL A 106 1.64 -6.08 0.92
N PRO A 107 2.53 -5.25 1.47
CA PRO A 107 2.63 -5.09 2.92
C PRO A 107 1.42 -4.36 3.51
N THR A 108 0.86 -3.41 2.77
CA THR A 108 -0.30 -2.62 3.20
C THR A 108 -1.55 -3.47 3.30
N ASN A 109 -1.83 -4.36 2.34
CA ASN A 109 -2.96 -5.27 2.40
C ASN A 109 -2.79 -6.33 3.50
N VAL A 110 -1.57 -6.82 3.72
CA VAL A 110 -1.29 -7.74 4.83
C VAL A 110 -1.56 -7.09 6.18
N LEU A 111 -1.08 -5.87 6.39
CA LEU A 111 -1.31 -5.12 7.63
C LEU A 111 -2.78 -4.74 7.78
N ALA A 112 -3.42 -4.25 6.73
CA ALA A 112 -4.82 -3.83 6.75
C ALA A 112 -5.75 -5.02 7.07
N GLY A 113 -5.58 -6.14 6.37
CA GLY A 113 -6.36 -7.36 6.61
C GLY A 113 -6.14 -7.91 8.02
N GLY A 114 -4.88 -7.95 8.48
CA GLY A 114 -4.56 -8.43 9.82
C GLY A 114 -5.10 -7.55 10.94
N ASN A 115 -4.97 -6.24 10.80
CA ASN A 115 -5.51 -5.30 11.77
C ASN A 115 -7.04 -5.31 11.78
N CYS A 116 -7.68 -5.41 10.62
CA CYS A 116 -9.13 -5.55 10.52
C CYS A 116 -9.62 -6.79 11.26
N LEU A 117 -8.99 -7.94 11.00
CA LEU A 117 -9.35 -9.19 11.68
C LEU A 117 -9.12 -9.11 13.19
N ASP A 118 -8.01 -8.49 13.63
CA ASP A 118 -7.76 -8.24 15.05
C ASP A 118 -8.86 -7.40 15.69
N VAL A 119 -9.32 -6.33 15.04
CA VAL A 119 -10.46 -5.52 15.52
C VAL A 119 -11.73 -6.36 15.60
N ILE A 120 -12.08 -7.11 14.55
CA ILE A 120 -13.29 -7.96 14.51
C ILE A 120 -13.26 -9.01 15.63
N LEU A 121 -12.10 -9.60 15.91
CA LEU A 121 -11.97 -10.65 16.94
C LEU A 121 -11.89 -10.08 18.37
N SER A 122 -11.39 -8.85 18.52
CA SER A 122 -11.20 -8.20 19.84
C SER A 122 -12.41 -7.39 20.30
N ARG A 123 -13.32 -7.02 19.39
CA ARG A 123 -14.47 -6.14 19.67
C ARG A 123 -15.83 -6.82 19.44
N PRO A 124 -16.67 -6.98 20.48
CA PRO A 124 -17.98 -7.64 20.34
C PRO A 124 -18.94 -6.94 19.36
N ASP A 125 -18.95 -5.61 19.31
CA ASP A 125 -19.79 -4.82 18.42
C ASP A 125 -19.40 -5.01 16.94
N ALA A 126 -18.09 -4.98 16.64
CA ALA A 126 -17.58 -5.26 15.30
C ALA A 126 -17.91 -6.70 14.87
N ARG A 127 -17.74 -7.68 15.76
CA ARG A 127 -18.10 -9.07 15.49
C ARG A 127 -19.58 -9.23 15.18
N GLN A 128 -20.45 -8.62 16.00
CA GLN A 128 -21.89 -8.68 15.81
C GLN A 128 -22.32 -8.07 14.46
N ALA A 129 -21.70 -6.96 14.05
CA ALA A 129 -21.98 -6.33 12.76
C ALA A 129 -21.63 -7.26 11.58
N ILE A 130 -20.49 -7.96 11.65
CA ILE A 130 -20.08 -8.95 10.65
C ILE A 130 -21.05 -10.14 10.65
N ASP A 131 -21.34 -10.73 11.81
CA ASP A 131 -22.22 -11.89 11.92
C ASP A 131 -23.63 -11.59 11.39
N ALA A 132 -24.16 -10.39 11.67
CA ALA A 132 -25.44 -9.94 11.13
C ALA A 132 -25.43 -9.78 9.60
N ALA A 133 -24.36 -9.23 9.04
CA ALA A 133 -24.21 -9.11 7.59
C ALA A 133 -24.16 -10.47 6.90
N LEU A 134 -23.42 -11.43 7.49
CA LEU A 134 -23.31 -12.79 6.98
C LEU A 134 -24.63 -13.56 7.06
N ALA A 135 -25.37 -13.42 8.16
CA ALA A 135 -26.68 -14.06 8.34
C ALA A 135 -27.71 -13.60 7.29
N GLU A 136 -27.61 -12.36 6.84
CA GLU A 136 -28.47 -11.78 5.81
C GLU A 136 -27.94 -11.98 4.38
N ASN A 137 -26.72 -12.53 4.23
CA ASN A 137 -26.00 -12.61 2.96
C ASN A 137 -25.91 -11.25 2.23
N ASP A 138 -25.75 -10.17 3.00
CA ASP A 138 -25.68 -8.79 2.51
C ASP A 138 -24.21 -8.35 2.40
N THR A 139 -23.64 -8.48 1.20
CA THR A 139 -22.26 -8.06 0.90
C THR A 139 -22.04 -6.58 1.15
N ALA A 140 -23.03 -5.71 0.88
CA ALA A 140 -22.86 -4.28 1.11
C ALA A 140 -22.81 -3.96 2.61
N LYS A 141 -23.58 -4.68 3.43
CA LYS A 141 -23.51 -4.59 4.89
C LYS A 141 -22.20 -5.15 5.43
N LEU A 142 -21.69 -6.24 4.84
CA LEU A 142 -20.39 -6.80 5.18
C LEU A 142 -19.26 -5.80 4.88
N ASP A 143 -19.27 -5.19 3.70
CA ASP A 143 -18.29 -4.18 3.29
C ASP A 143 -18.27 -2.99 4.26
N ARG A 144 -19.45 -2.47 4.65
CA ARG A 144 -19.55 -1.39 5.64
C ARG A 144 -18.98 -1.80 7.00
N ALA A 145 -19.27 -3.01 7.46
CA ALA A 145 -18.74 -3.51 8.73
C ALA A 145 -17.22 -3.70 8.71
N ILE A 146 -16.66 -4.19 7.60
CA ILE A 146 -15.21 -4.31 7.38
C ILE A 146 -14.55 -2.93 7.36
N MET A 147 -15.12 -1.97 6.62
CA MET A 147 -14.61 -0.60 6.54
C MET A 147 -14.61 0.07 7.92
N GLU A 148 -15.66 -0.14 8.72
CA GLU A 148 -15.72 0.39 10.08
C GLU A 148 -14.70 -0.28 11.01
N ALA A 149 -14.49 -1.60 10.90
CA ALA A 149 -13.44 -2.28 11.67
C ALA A 149 -12.04 -1.74 11.33
N MET A 150 -11.75 -1.49 10.05
CA MET A 150 -10.48 -0.92 9.60
C MET A 150 -10.22 0.49 10.18
N ARG A 151 -11.26 1.25 10.51
CA ARG A 151 -11.17 2.58 11.13
C ARG A 151 -10.47 2.55 12.50
N PHE A 152 -10.70 1.48 13.28
CA PHE A 152 -10.16 1.35 14.64
C PHE A 152 -8.68 0.99 14.71
N LYS A 153 -8.13 0.36 13.66
CA LYS A 153 -6.72 -0.05 13.63
C LYS A 153 -6.12 0.11 12.23
N PRO A 154 -5.88 1.36 11.77
CA PRO A 154 -5.27 1.60 10.47
C PRO A 154 -3.83 1.09 10.44
N ILE A 155 -3.29 0.92 9.23
CA ILE A 155 -1.90 0.51 9.02
C ILE A 155 -0.88 1.57 9.47
N TRP A 156 -1.30 2.84 9.53
CA TRP A 156 -0.44 3.96 9.90
C TRP A 156 -1.24 5.13 10.49
N VAL A 157 -0.59 5.95 11.33
CA VAL A 157 -1.25 7.06 12.04
C VAL A 157 -1.42 8.33 11.21
N GLY A 158 -0.62 8.49 10.16
CA GLY A 158 -0.68 9.65 9.26
C GLY A 158 0.54 9.75 8.34
N PRO A 159 0.38 10.11 7.05
CA PRO A 159 1.52 10.17 6.15
C PRO A 159 2.31 11.48 6.34
N TRP A 160 3.61 11.47 6.10
CA TRP A 160 4.42 12.68 6.15
C TRP A 160 4.17 13.57 4.92
N ARG A 161 4.20 14.90 5.13
CA ARG A 161 4.11 15.91 4.07
C ARG A 161 5.14 17.00 4.31
N TYR A 162 5.67 17.56 3.23
CA TYR A 162 6.57 18.70 3.25
C TYR A 162 5.83 19.95 2.77
N THR A 163 5.87 21.00 3.59
CA THR A 163 5.25 22.29 3.25
C THR A 163 6.16 23.04 2.28
N SER A 164 5.79 23.08 1.00
CA SER A 164 6.60 23.71 -0.07
C SER A 164 6.57 25.24 -0.04
N ARG A 165 5.56 25.85 0.58
CA ARG A 165 5.40 27.29 0.73
C ARG A 165 4.63 27.60 2.01
N ASP A 166 4.81 28.81 2.54
CA ASP A 166 4.00 29.32 3.64
C ASP A 166 2.51 29.14 3.33
N THR A 167 1.79 28.48 4.23
CA THR A 167 0.37 28.16 4.05
C THR A 167 -0.36 28.19 5.38
N VAL A 168 -1.64 28.56 5.38
CA VAL A 168 -2.49 28.54 6.56
C VAL A 168 -3.37 27.28 6.52
N ILE A 169 -3.34 26.50 7.59
CA ILE A 169 -4.22 25.33 7.79
C ILE A 169 -5.37 25.74 8.70
N ALA A 170 -6.56 25.16 8.46
CA ALA A 170 -7.77 25.38 9.26
C ALA A 170 -8.19 26.86 9.36
N LYS A 171 -8.04 27.60 8.25
CA LYS A 171 -8.35 29.03 8.15
C LYS A 171 -9.78 29.34 8.59
N GLY A 172 -9.96 30.35 9.42
CA GLY A 172 -11.26 30.78 9.96
C GLY A 172 -11.77 29.94 11.12
N THR A 173 -11.02 28.95 11.60
CA THR A 173 -11.37 28.13 12.78
C THR A 173 -10.49 28.49 13.97
N PRO A 174 -10.86 28.13 15.21
CA PRO A 174 -9.98 28.26 16.38
C PRO A 174 -8.65 27.50 16.27
N ARG A 175 -8.53 26.56 15.31
CA ARG A 175 -7.31 25.77 15.04
C ARG A 175 -6.45 26.37 13.92
N GLU A 176 -6.77 27.58 13.44
CA GLU A 176 -6.01 28.23 12.37
C GLU A 176 -4.53 28.30 12.71
N ARG A 177 -3.67 27.83 11.79
CA ARG A 177 -2.23 27.82 11.98
C ARG A 177 -1.48 28.11 10.68
N LEU A 178 -0.58 29.10 10.73
CA LEU A 178 0.43 29.29 9.70
C LEU A 178 1.49 28.19 9.82
N VAL A 179 1.72 27.49 8.72
CA VAL A 179 2.80 26.51 8.56
C VAL A 179 3.79 27.08 7.56
N LYS A 180 5.05 27.19 7.99
CA LYS A 180 6.12 27.79 7.18
C LYS A 180 6.62 26.84 6.12
N ALA A 181 7.08 27.38 4.99
CA ALA A 181 7.85 26.63 4.01
C ALA A 181 9.01 25.88 4.69
N GLY A 182 9.27 24.65 4.28
CA GLY A 182 10.28 23.81 4.91
C GLY A 182 9.79 22.95 6.07
N THR A 183 8.59 23.20 6.60
CA THR A 183 8.05 22.42 7.71
C THR A 183 7.63 21.02 7.24
N VAL A 184 8.01 19.99 8.00
CA VAL A 184 7.45 18.65 7.86
C VAL A 184 6.22 18.54 8.76
N VAL A 185 5.10 18.10 8.20
CA VAL A 185 3.85 17.91 8.92
C VAL A 185 3.34 16.47 8.76
N MET A 186 2.59 15.99 9.74
CA MET A 186 1.90 14.71 9.70
C MET A 186 0.41 14.94 9.90
N PRO A 187 -0.40 14.92 8.82
CA PRO A 187 -1.85 14.85 8.96
C PRO A 187 -2.21 13.53 9.65
N ALA A 188 -2.69 13.62 10.89
CA ALA A 188 -3.02 12.45 11.70
C ALA A 188 -4.32 11.80 11.22
N THR A 189 -4.23 10.93 10.21
CA THR A 189 -5.39 10.23 9.62
C THR A 189 -6.12 9.39 10.66
N LEU A 190 -5.41 8.78 11.60
CA LEU A 190 -6.06 8.09 12.72
C LEU A 190 -6.93 9.04 13.55
N SER A 191 -6.42 10.23 13.90
CA SER A 191 -7.23 11.21 14.62
C SER A 191 -8.44 11.69 13.82
N ALA A 192 -8.27 11.90 12.51
CA ALA A 192 -9.34 12.38 11.63
C ALA A 192 -10.51 11.40 11.52
N MET A 193 -10.22 10.09 11.56
CA MET A 193 -11.24 9.04 11.55
C MET A 193 -12.13 9.00 12.81
N PHE A 194 -11.78 9.75 13.85
CA PHE A 194 -12.53 9.87 15.10
C PHE A 194 -12.90 11.33 15.39
N ASP A 195 -12.85 12.21 14.39
CA ASP A 195 -13.25 13.60 14.56
C ASP A 195 -14.80 13.69 14.64
N PRO A 196 -15.38 14.12 15.78
CA PRO A 196 -16.83 14.21 15.95
C PRO A 196 -17.49 15.26 15.05
N GLU A 197 -16.72 16.15 14.43
CA GLU A 197 -17.27 17.10 13.44
C GLU A 197 -17.40 16.48 12.04
N ALA A 198 -16.83 15.29 11.81
CA ALA A 198 -16.80 14.61 10.51
C ALA A 198 -17.54 13.26 10.47
N VAL A 199 -17.79 12.64 11.63
CA VAL A 199 -18.44 11.32 11.79
C VAL A 199 -19.84 11.44 12.36
#